data_AF-A0A916GG23-F1
#
_entry.id   AF-A0A916GG23-F1
#
_cell.length_a   1.000
_cell.length_b   1.000
_cell.length_c   1.000
_cell.angle_alpha   90.00
_cell.angle_beta   90.00
_cell.angle_gamma   90.00
#
_symmetry.space_group_name_H-M   'P 1'
#
loop_
_entity.id
_entity.type
_entity.pdbx_description
1 polymer ?
#
loop_
_entity_poly.entity_id
_entity_poly.type
_entity_poly.pdbx_seq_one_letter_code
_entity_poly.pdbx_strand_id
1 'polypeptide(L)'
;MKAIAALDDIVRRFIDTAHYGESFFVRHACFSGADEPYEKPERAWRADDDESARSALHSTVSRPFDGPKTGKVAVGVINRHDDEVLKSFAV
;
A
#
# COMPACT_ATOMS: atom_id res chain seq x y z
N MET A 1 23.82 -1.79 8.36
CA MET A 1 22.87 -1.67 7.23
C MET A 1 21.61 -2.40 7.65
N LYS A 2 20.49 -1.69 7.89
CA LYS A 2 19.21 -2.34 8.20
C LYS A 2 18.76 -3.10 6.95
N ALA A 3 18.66 -4.42 7.05
CA ALA A 3 18.11 -5.25 6.00
C ALA A 3 16.68 -4.75 5.73
N ILE A 4 16.40 -4.43 4.47
CA ILE A 4 15.02 -4.31 4.00
C ILE A 4 14.41 -5.67 4.31
N ALA A 5 13.34 -5.67 5.10
CA ALA A 5 12.58 -6.87 5.44
C ALA A 5 12.36 -7.68 4.14
N ALA A 6 12.55 -9.00 4.20
CA ALA A 6 12.34 -9.86 3.04
C ALA A 6 10.97 -9.54 2.42
N LEU A 7 10.82 -9.65 1.10
CA LEU A 7 9.57 -9.29 0.41
C LEU A 7 8.33 -9.96 1.04
N ASP A 8 8.52 -11.18 1.57
CA ASP A 8 7.52 -11.97 2.28
C ASP A 8 7.12 -11.42 3.66
N ASP A 9 7.88 -10.49 4.22
CA ASP A 9 7.61 -9.85 5.51
C ASP A 9 6.79 -8.57 5.37
N ILE A 10 6.59 -8.09 4.13
CA ILE A 10 5.76 -6.93 3.82
C ILE A 10 4.30 -7.36 3.89
N VAL A 11 3.52 -6.68 4.73
CA VAL A 11 2.07 -6.95 4.87
C VAL A 11 1.23 -5.89 4.20
N ARG A 12 1.79 -4.68 4.00
CA ARG A 12 1.07 -3.56 3.42
C ARG A 12 1.99 -2.66 2.62
N ARG A 13 1.50 -2.21 1.48
CA ARG A 13 2.12 -1.21 0.63
C ARG A 13 1.09 -0.12 0.30
N PHE A 14 1.54 1.12 0.37
CA PHE A 14 0.78 2.31 0.04
C PHE A 14 1.49 3.12 -1.05
N ILE A 15 0.73 3.76 -1.93
CA ILE A 15 1.28 4.59 -3.00
C ILE A 15 0.57 5.95 -3.01
N ASP A 16 1.37 7.01 -2.99
CA ASP A 16 0.96 8.38 -3.27
C ASP A 16 1.43 8.78 -4.67
N THR A 17 0.48 8.84 -5.60
CA THR A 17 0.70 9.17 -7.02
C THR A 17 0.67 10.68 -7.31
N ALA A 18 0.59 11.54 -6.30
CA ALA A 18 0.73 12.98 -6.47
C ALA A 18 1.49 13.58 -5.28
N HIS A 19 2.68 13.04 -5.03
CA HIS A 19 3.46 13.41 -3.86
C HIS A 19 4.11 14.79 -4.04
N TYR A 20 3.82 15.72 -3.12
CA TYR A 20 4.38 17.08 -3.10
C TYR A 20 5.57 17.23 -2.15
N GLY A 21 5.93 16.20 -1.36
CA GLY A 21 7.06 16.22 -0.44
C GLY A 21 6.73 16.58 1.01
N GLU A 22 5.62 17.27 1.24
CA GLU A 22 5.23 17.75 2.59
C GLU A 22 4.35 16.74 3.34
N SER A 23 3.53 15.99 2.60
CA SER A 23 2.53 15.06 3.15
C SER A 23 2.45 13.80 2.29
N PHE A 24 2.08 12.70 2.93
CA PHE A 24 1.82 11.42 2.26
C PHE A 24 0.32 11.14 2.22
N PHE A 25 -0.23 11.00 1.02
CA PHE A 25 -1.64 10.66 0.83
C PHE A 25 -1.78 9.26 0.22
N VAL A 26 -2.40 8.35 0.95
CA VAL A 26 -2.68 6.99 0.44
C VAL A 26 -3.72 7.09 -0.68
N ARG A 27 -3.26 6.86 -1.92
CA ARG A 27 -4.13 6.80 -3.11
C ARG A 27 -4.35 5.37 -3.59
N HIS A 28 -3.34 4.53 -3.43
CA HIS A 28 -3.44 3.09 -3.66
C HIS A 28 -2.93 2.33 -2.44
N ALA A 29 -3.57 1.21 -2.13
CA ALA A 29 -3.16 0.30 -1.08
C ALA A 29 -3.19 -1.14 -1.60
N CYS A 30 -2.14 -1.89 -1.26
CA CYS A 30 -2.00 -3.32 -1.54
C CYS A 30 -1.56 -4.01 -0.25
N PHE A 31 -2.05 -5.21 -0.01
CA PHE A 31 -1.91 -5.98 1.20
C PHE A 31 -1.46 -7.38 0.81
N SER A 32 -0.18 -7.69 1.01
CA SER A 32 0.31 -9.06 0.86
C SER A 32 -0.06 -9.83 2.13
N GLY A 33 -1.18 -10.53 2.09
CA GLY A 33 -1.60 -11.42 3.17
C GLY A 33 -0.78 -12.70 3.13
N ALA A 34 0.27 -12.79 3.95
CA ALA A 34 0.75 -14.09 4.39
C ALA A 34 -0.23 -14.63 5.43
N ASP A 35 -1.17 -15.44 4.94
CA ASP A 35 -1.90 -16.51 5.63
C ASP A 35 -2.88 -16.22 6.79
N GLU A 36 -2.93 -15.03 7.39
CA GLU A 36 -4.04 -14.71 8.30
C GLU A 36 -4.98 -13.68 7.68
N PRO A 37 -6.23 -14.05 7.32
CA PRO A 37 -7.24 -13.03 7.08
C PRO A 37 -7.32 -12.24 8.39
N TYR A 38 -6.96 -10.96 8.34
CA TYR A 38 -7.31 -10.05 9.41
C TYR A 38 -8.83 -10.17 9.59
N GLU A 39 -9.26 -10.97 10.56
CA GLU A 39 -10.64 -11.06 10.97
C GLU A 39 -10.99 -9.68 11.53
N LYS A 40 -11.56 -8.86 10.64
CA LYS A 40 -12.21 -7.56 10.87
C LYS A 40 -11.25 -6.36 10.82
N PRO A 41 -11.64 -5.32 10.07
CA PRO A 41 -12.85 -4.59 10.41
C PRO A 41 -13.94 -4.68 9.33
N GLU A 42 -14.81 -5.69 9.42
CA GLU A 42 -16.12 -5.70 8.76
C GLU A 42 -16.95 -4.44 9.12
N ARG A 43 -16.58 -3.73 10.19
CA ARG A 43 -17.22 -2.48 10.62
C ARG A 43 -16.73 -1.23 9.89
N ALA A 44 -15.57 -1.25 9.24
CA ALA A 44 -15.03 -0.07 8.53
C ALA A 44 -15.43 -0.03 7.04
N TRP A 45 -15.87 -1.15 6.47
CA TRP A 45 -16.18 -1.30 5.04
C TRP A 45 -17.68 -1.49 4.76
N ARG A 46 -18.54 -0.85 5.55
CA ARG A 46 -20.00 -0.95 5.40
C ARG A 46 -20.58 -0.14 4.23
N ALA A 47 -19.76 0.20 3.23
CA ALA A 47 -20.17 1.09 2.14
C ALA A 47 -19.94 0.55 0.71
N ASP A 48 -19.09 -0.45 0.48
CA ASP A 48 -18.89 -0.97 -0.88
C ASP A 48 -18.54 -2.47 -0.85
N ASP A 49 -19.57 -3.27 -1.13
CA ASP A 49 -19.54 -4.72 -1.34
C ASP A 49 -18.99 -5.02 -2.74
N ASP A 50 -17.79 -4.52 -3.05
CA ASP A 50 -17.12 -4.73 -4.33
C ASP A 50 -15.99 -5.76 -4.14
N GLU A 51 -16.33 -7.03 -4.39
CA GLU A 51 -15.42 -8.17 -4.26
C GLU A 51 -14.16 -8.02 -5.14
N SER A 52 -14.27 -7.30 -6.26
CA SER A 52 -13.14 -6.95 -7.14
C SER A 52 -12.22 -5.90 -6.49
N ALA A 53 -12.79 -4.91 -5.78
CA ALA A 53 -11.99 -4.00 -4.97
C ALA A 53 -11.23 -4.75 -3.87
N ARG A 54 -11.89 -5.69 -3.15
CA ARG A 54 -11.26 -6.51 -2.09
C ARG A 54 -10.17 -7.45 -2.60
N SER A 55 -10.39 -8.12 -3.73
CA SER A 55 -9.40 -9.04 -4.31
C SER A 55 -8.13 -8.30 -4.74
N ALA A 56 -8.26 -7.09 -5.28
CA ALA A 56 -7.08 -6.30 -5.64
C ALA A 56 -6.36 -5.66 -4.45
N LEU A 57 -7.03 -5.53 -3.30
CA LEU A 57 -6.32 -5.20 -2.07
C LEU A 57 -5.36 -6.31 -1.68
N HIS A 58 -5.66 -7.58 -1.98
CA HIS A 58 -4.79 -8.72 -1.66
C HIS A 58 -3.85 -9.13 -2.80
N SER A 59 -3.20 -8.15 -3.45
CA SER A 59 -2.25 -8.38 -4.55
C SER A 59 -0.88 -7.80 -4.26
N THR A 60 0.17 -8.48 -4.73
CA THR A 60 1.56 -7.95 -4.74
C THR A 60 1.80 -6.96 -5.89
N VAL A 61 0.85 -6.87 -6.83
CA VAL A 61 0.91 -6.01 -8.02
C VAL A 61 -0.01 -4.80 -7.82
N SER A 62 0.56 -3.61 -7.98
CA SER A 62 -0.23 -2.37 -7.98
C SER A 62 -1.10 -2.27 -9.23
N ARG A 63 -2.31 -1.74 -9.09
CA ARG A 63 -3.15 -1.39 -10.24
C ARG A 63 -2.48 -0.31 -11.09
N PRO A 64 -2.69 -0.29 -12.42
CA PRO A 64 -2.26 0.82 -13.26
C PRO A 64 -2.86 2.15 -12.74
N PHE A 65 -2.07 3.21 -12.80
CA PHE A 65 -2.50 4.56 -12.42
C PHE A 65 -1.92 5.58 -13.39
N ASP A 66 -2.60 6.71 -13.54
CA ASP A 66 -2.12 7.82 -14.37
C ASP A 66 -0.80 8.36 -13.82
N GLY A 67 0.10 8.76 -14.73
CA GLY A 67 1.38 9.33 -14.34
C GLY A 67 1.23 10.52 -13.38
N PRO A 68 2.08 10.63 -12.34
CA PRO A 68 2.00 11.70 -11.36
C PRO A 68 2.19 13.06 -12.03
N LYS A 69 1.21 13.96 -11.91
CA LYS A 69 1.35 15.35 -12.43
C LYS A 69 2.51 16.11 -11.78
N THR A 70 2.93 15.67 -10.59
CA THR A 70 4.05 16.24 -9.83
C THR A 70 5.42 15.70 -10.25
N GLY A 71 5.47 14.66 -11.11
CA GLY A 71 6.71 13.95 -11.45
C GLY A 71 7.30 13.16 -10.28
N LYS A 72 6.52 12.93 -9.20
CA LYS A 72 6.97 12.22 -8.01
C LYS A 72 5.91 11.26 -7.50
N VAL A 73 6.36 10.08 -7.09
CA VAL A 73 5.56 9.08 -6.39
C VAL A 73 6.21 8.79 -5.04
N ALA A 74 5.42 8.63 -4.00
CA ALA A 74 5.91 8.07 -2.73
C ALA A 74 5.31 6.68 -2.50
N VAL A 75 6.13 5.78 -1.97
CA VAL A 75 5.75 4.40 -1.64
C VAL A 75 6.01 4.19 -0.15
N GLY A 76 4.94 3.90 0.59
CA GLY A 76 4.99 3.45 1.98
C GLY A 76 4.91 1.93 2.04
N VAL A 77 5.67 1.31 2.93
CA VAL A 77 5.69 -0.13 3.14
C VAL A 77 5.67 -0.40 4.64
N ILE A 78 4.82 -1.32 5.07
CA ILE A 78 4.73 -1.78 6.46
C ILE A 78 4.99 -3.28 6.50
N ASN A 79 5.87 -3.72 7.41
CA ASN A 79 6.13 -5.14 7.64
C ASN A 79 5.16 -5.72 8.70
N ARG A 80 5.21 -7.04 8.93
CA ARG A 80 4.40 -7.72 9.96
C ARG A 80 4.69 -7.28 11.39
N HIS A 81 5.80 -6.59 11.62
CA HIS A 81 6.25 -6.08 12.92
C HIS A 81 5.83 -4.62 13.12
N ASP A 82 4.96 -4.08 12.25
CA ASP A 82 4.52 -2.69 12.22
C ASP A 82 5.66 -1.66 11.99
N ASP A 83 6.83 -2.09 11.50
CA ASP A 83 7.86 -1.17 11.02
C ASP A 83 7.44 -0.57 9.69
N GLU A 84 7.47 0.76 9.62
CA GLU A 84 7.16 1.53 8.41
C GLU A 84 8.42 2.07 7.73
N VAL A 85 8.46 1.96 6.41
CA VAL A 85 9.44 2.63 5.54
C VAL A 85 8.70 3.40 4.46
N LEU A 86 8.98 4.70 4.38
CA LEU A 86 8.51 5.58 3.31
C LEU A 86 9.66 5.96 2.38
N LYS A 87 9.45 5.86 1.07
CA LYS A 87 10.42 6.29 0.07
C LYS A 87 9.77 7.01 -1.10
N SER A 88 10.34 8.14 -1.48
CA SER A 88 9.93 8.91 -2.66
C SER A 88 10.82 8.62 -3.86
N PHE A 89 10.21 8.70 -5.05
CA PHE A 89 10.82 8.44 -6.35
C PHE A 89 10.40 9.55 -7.32
N ALA A 90 11.34 10.02 -8.13
CA ALA A 90 11.03 10.85 -9.30
C ALA A 90 10.67 9.94 -10.48
N VAL A 91 9.67 10.32 -11.27
CA VAL A 91 9.07 9.50 -12.34
C VAL A 91 9.04 10.27 -13.64
#